data_AF-A0A1V8T398-F1
#
_entry.id   AF-A0A1V8T398-F1
#
_cell.length_a   1.000
_cell.length_b   1.000
_cell.length_c   1.000
_cell.angle_alpha   90.00
_cell.angle_beta   90.00
_cell.angle_gamma   90.00
#
_symmetry.space_group_name_H-M   'P 1'
#
loop_
_entity.id
_entity.type
_entity.pdbx_description
1 polymer ?
#
loop_
_entity_poly.entity_id
_entity_poly.type
_entity_poly.pdbx_seq_one_letter_code
_entity_poly.pdbx_strand_id
1 'polypeptide(L)'
;MAQKRAFNEGKRHFKKSKKQKTSTLKEGTNEEVLLADVRNLLKQCSLSEAAETKAPEEQTEVDVDIVELSSTGDGLAHKDGQVYVVPFAVPGDTVTAKVYRHDAAESYALADFVKVVKPSEHRAEKPPCPYFTKCSGCQFQHLPYSYQLQHKRSIVERAYQNFSKLPASAVPVVGDTIGSPLQYGYRTKLTPHFDGPQGGRRDKRKGLKVTWPEVPPIGFMLKGTRKTMDIEDCPIGTDAVRKGMKKERARVAADIEKYQRGATLLLREHTRKVESGGKSEEAPDDAVFEDQDDSTLLKRCITDPNGTSSEYIDGFRFDNPAGAFFQNNNSILPLVTQYIRDNILGPSDSDSSRPIRNLIDAYCGSGFFTITLSQTFTRSIGIDISPSSITAASRNATLNELPALFVNFIAGDANSLFATIPPADFPSNETAVIIDPPRKGCDEGFIGQLMDYGPKRICYVSCNVHTQARDVGWLVGGLADRDGSYEIESLRGFDFFPQTSHVEGVAILRRKDTVSHEKDPLESEKSMATSEGGAEVEDVTEKGDAVTAGESSQGADAANDGDR
;
A
#
# COMPACT_ATOMS: atom_id res chain seq x y z
N MET A 1 34.54 31.14 -44.30
CA MET A 1 35.86 30.53 -44.07
C MET A 1 35.86 29.83 -42.72
N ALA A 2 36.61 28.73 -42.62
CA ALA A 2 36.89 27.92 -41.42
C ALA A 2 35.71 27.09 -40.88
N GLN A 3 35.82 25.82 -40.53
CA GLN A 3 36.84 24.78 -40.72
C GLN A 3 36.11 23.47 -40.38
N LYS A 4 36.26 22.41 -41.20
CA LYS A 4 35.82 21.05 -40.84
C LYS A 4 36.50 20.64 -39.53
N ARG A 5 35.75 20.10 -38.57
CA ARG A 5 36.29 19.28 -37.47
C ARG A 5 35.70 17.88 -37.48
N ALA A 6 36.54 16.95 -37.05
CA ALA A 6 36.64 15.58 -37.50
C ALA A 6 35.58 14.62 -36.95
N PHE A 7 35.30 13.63 -37.79
CA PHE A 7 34.68 12.36 -37.46
C PHE A 7 35.46 11.70 -36.33
N ASN A 8 34.90 11.67 -35.12
CA ASN A 8 35.51 10.99 -33.99
C ASN A 8 34.82 9.62 -33.84
N GLU A 9 35.54 8.58 -34.25
CA GLU A 9 35.26 7.17 -33.99
C GLU A 9 35.35 6.89 -32.49
N GLY A 10 34.35 7.33 -31.74
CA GLY A 10 34.18 6.98 -30.33
C GLY A 10 33.21 5.82 -30.23
N LYS A 11 33.72 4.59 -30.08
CA LYS A 11 32.96 3.46 -29.54
C LYS A 11 32.29 3.93 -28.25
N ARG A 12 30.99 4.24 -28.31
CA ARG A 12 30.19 4.53 -27.13
C ARG A 12 30.07 3.22 -26.36
N HIS A 13 30.99 3.03 -25.42
CA HIS A 13 30.82 2.10 -24.31
C HIS A 13 29.45 2.38 -23.69
N PHE A 14 28.49 1.51 -23.99
CA PHE A 14 27.31 1.34 -23.17
C PHE A 14 27.85 0.90 -21.80
N LYS A 15 28.03 1.84 -20.87
CA LYS A 15 28.15 1.50 -19.46
C LYS A 15 26.82 0.86 -19.10
N LYS A 16 26.77 -0.48 -19.19
CA LYS A 16 25.84 -1.30 -18.44
C LYS A 16 26.01 -0.84 -16.99
N SER A 17 25.06 -0.05 -16.51
CA SER A 17 24.86 0.15 -15.07
C SER A 17 24.40 -1.19 -14.51
N LYS A 18 25.36 -2.10 -14.34
CA LYS A 18 25.23 -3.34 -13.59
C LYS A 18 25.70 -3.01 -12.17
N LYS A 19 24.76 -2.52 -11.38
CA LYS A 19 24.72 -2.64 -9.92
C LYS A 19 23.30 -2.30 -9.50
N GLN A 20 22.38 -3.20 -9.83
CA GLN A 20 21.19 -3.37 -9.01
C GLN A 20 21.75 -3.83 -7.67
N LYS A 21 21.89 -2.89 -6.71
CA LYS A 21 22.05 -3.29 -5.32
C LYS A 21 20.78 -4.10 -5.04
N THR A 22 20.92 -5.41 -4.93
CA THR A 22 19.91 -6.25 -4.29
C THR A 22 19.78 -5.71 -2.88
N SER A 23 18.80 -4.84 -2.66
CA SER A 23 18.28 -4.60 -1.33
C SER A 23 17.92 -5.97 -0.76
N THR A 24 18.50 -6.33 0.37
CA THR A 24 18.16 -7.56 1.11
C THR A 24 16.83 -7.43 1.84
N LEU A 25 16.19 -6.25 1.79
CA LEU A 25 14.89 -5.98 2.39
C LEU A 25 13.81 -6.21 1.32
N LYS A 26 12.84 -7.08 1.64
CA LYS A 26 11.63 -7.23 0.81
C LYS A 26 10.95 -5.86 0.70
N GLU A 27 10.81 -5.35 -0.51
CA GLU A 27 10.24 -4.01 -0.76
C GLU A 27 8.71 -4.05 -0.91
N GLY A 28 8.09 -5.23 -0.80
CA GLY A 28 6.65 -5.41 -0.93
C GLY A 28 6.16 -5.07 -2.33
N THR A 29 6.99 -5.32 -3.35
CA THR A 29 6.64 -5.12 -4.75
C THR A 29 5.66 -6.17 -5.22
N ASN A 30 4.85 -5.88 -6.25
CA ASN A 30 3.91 -6.85 -6.80
C ASN A 30 4.58 -8.16 -7.24
N GLU A 31 5.83 -8.11 -7.71
CA GLU A 31 6.59 -9.29 -8.12
C GLU A 31 6.97 -10.15 -6.90
N GLU A 32 7.49 -9.55 -5.83
CA GLU A 32 7.81 -10.26 -4.58
C GLU A 32 6.58 -10.85 -3.91
N VAL A 33 5.46 -10.12 -3.94
CA VAL A 33 4.18 -10.54 -3.38
C VAL A 33 3.63 -11.74 -4.15
N LEU A 34 3.56 -11.64 -5.48
CA LEU A 34 3.13 -12.75 -6.32
C LEU A 34 4.02 -13.98 -6.12
N LEU A 35 5.34 -13.77 -6.07
CA LEU A 35 6.30 -14.86 -5.89
C LEU A 35 6.14 -15.57 -4.53
N ALA A 36 5.80 -14.83 -3.47
CA ALA A 36 5.50 -15.44 -2.18
C ALA A 36 4.27 -16.35 -2.25
N ASP A 37 3.19 -15.91 -2.91
CA ASP A 37 1.99 -16.72 -3.10
C ASP A 37 2.26 -17.95 -3.98
N VAL A 38 3.00 -17.78 -5.08
CA VAL A 38 3.37 -18.89 -5.97
C VAL A 38 4.19 -19.94 -5.22
N ARG A 39 5.21 -19.54 -4.45
CA ARG A 39 6.02 -20.47 -3.64
C ARG A 39 5.17 -21.18 -2.58
N ASN A 40 4.21 -20.50 -1.98
CA ASN A 40 3.28 -21.10 -1.03
C ASN A 40 2.41 -22.17 -1.70
N LEU A 41 1.87 -21.88 -2.89
CA LEU A 41 1.08 -22.86 -3.66
C LEU A 41 1.92 -24.06 -4.08
N LEU A 42 3.13 -23.85 -4.61
CA LEU A 42 4.06 -24.93 -4.95
C LEU A 42 4.38 -25.81 -3.74
N LYS A 43 4.60 -25.21 -2.57
CA LYS A 43 4.84 -25.96 -1.32
C LYS A 43 3.63 -26.81 -0.92
N GLN A 44 2.41 -26.28 -1.09
CA GLN A 44 1.19 -27.05 -0.81
C GLN A 44 1.03 -28.21 -1.79
N CYS A 45 1.24 -27.98 -3.09
CA CYS A 45 1.08 -29.00 -4.12
C CYS A 45 2.19 -30.07 -4.09
N SER A 46 3.44 -29.72 -3.78
CA SER A 46 4.54 -30.69 -3.66
C SER A 46 4.44 -31.61 -2.44
N LEU A 47 3.71 -31.20 -1.41
CA LEU A 47 3.31 -32.10 -0.33
C LEU A 47 2.24 -33.12 -0.77
N SER A 48 1.53 -32.84 -1.87
CA SER A 48 0.49 -33.72 -2.42
C SER A 48 0.90 -34.55 -3.65
N GLU A 49 1.89 -34.12 -4.43
CA GLU A 49 2.29 -34.79 -5.69
C GLU A 49 3.82 -34.73 -5.92
N ALA A 50 4.42 -35.88 -6.27
CA ALA A 50 5.79 -35.97 -6.79
C ALA A 50 5.75 -35.99 -8.33
N ALA A 51 5.57 -34.83 -8.95
CA ALA A 51 5.49 -34.72 -10.42
C ALA A 51 6.80 -34.18 -11.02
N GLU A 52 7.22 -34.73 -12.16
CA GLU A 52 8.27 -34.16 -13.00
C GLU A 52 7.84 -32.80 -13.56
N THR A 53 8.66 -31.77 -13.37
CA THR A 53 8.38 -30.41 -13.83
C THR A 53 8.52 -30.31 -15.34
N LYS A 54 7.43 -29.99 -16.04
CA LYS A 54 7.45 -29.72 -17.49
C LYS A 54 7.23 -28.23 -17.75
N ALA A 55 8.26 -27.55 -18.24
CA ALA A 55 8.16 -26.14 -18.59
C ALA A 55 7.16 -25.93 -19.76
N PRO A 56 6.21 -24.99 -19.64
CA PRO A 56 5.30 -24.65 -20.72
C PRO A 56 6.03 -23.93 -21.85
N GLU A 57 5.62 -24.19 -23.09
CA GLU A 57 6.08 -23.46 -24.27
C GLU A 57 5.38 -22.09 -24.37
N GLU A 58 6.14 -21.03 -24.61
CA GLU A 58 5.57 -19.70 -24.81
C GLU A 58 4.66 -19.64 -26.04
N GLN A 59 3.65 -18.78 -25.99
CA GLN A 59 2.61 -18.60 -27.01
C GLN A 59 1.67 -19.80 -27.22
N THR A 60 1.76 -20.83 -26.39
CA THR A 60 0.81 -21.95 -26.40
C THR A 60 -0.39 -21.69 -25.49
N GLU A 61 -1.53 -22.26 -25.86
CA GLU A 61 -2.74 -22.28 -25.06
C GLU A 61 -2.78 -23.56 -24.22
N VAL A 62 -3.16 -23.41 -22.95
CA VAL A 62 -3.29 -24.51 -22.00
C VAL A 62 -4.55 -24.33 -21.17
N ASP A 63 -5.31 -25.40 -21.00
CA ASP A 63 -6.42 -25.42 -20.05
C ASP A 63 -5.89 -25.75 -18.65
N VAL A 64 -6.22 -24.89 -17.69
CA VAL A 64 -5.79 -24.99 -16.29
C VAL A 64 -6.97 -24.75 -15.34
N ASP A 65 -6.96 -25.48 -14.22
CA ASP A 65 -7.93 -25.34 -13.14
C ASP A 65 -7.41 -24.37 -12.09
N ILE A 66 -8.15 -23.29 -11.84
CA ILE A 66 -7.77 -22.27 -10.88
C ILE A 66 -8.07 -22.75 -9.46
N VAL A 67 -7.06 -22.70 -8.60
CA VAL A 67 -7.11 -23.20 -7.24
C VAL A 67 -7.33 -22.08 -6.23
N GLU A 68 -6.64 -20.96 -6.40
CA GLU A 68 -6.75 -19.81 -5.49
C GLU A 68 -6.54 -18.47 -6.22
N LEU A 69 -6.82 -17.36 -5.53
CA LEU A 69 -6.42 -16.02 -5.98
C LEU A 69 -5.11 -15.63 -5.32
N SER A 70 -4.21 -15.01 -6.09
CA SER A 70 -3.04 -14.34 -5.55
C SER A 70 -3.43 -13.05 -4.82
N SER A 71 -2.50 -12.55 -4.01
CA SER A 71 -2.58 -11.24 -3.37
C SER A 71 -2.54 -10.09 -4.38
N THR A 72 -2.05 -10.33 -5.61
CA THR A 72 -2.11 -9.35 -6.72
C THR A 72 -3.47 -9.35 -7.43
N GLY A 73 -4.33 -10.33 -7.14
CA GLY A 73 -5.68 -10.46 -7.72
C GLY A 73 -5.75 -11.24 -9.02
N ASP A 74 -4.73 -12.04 -9.32
CA ASP A 74 -4.73 -12.95 -10.47
C ASP A 74 -5.00 -14.39 -9.97
N GLY A 75 -5.66 -15.21 -10.78
CA GLY A 75 -5.90 -16.62 -10.45
C GLY A 75 -4.62 -17.44 -10.53
N LEU A 76 -4.43 -18.36 -9.60
CA LEU A 76 -3.31 -19.30 -9.57
C LEU A 76 -3.82 -20.72 -9.84
N ALA A 77 -3.16 -21.38 -10.79
CA ALA A 77 -3.37 -22.80 -11.09
C ALA A 77 -2.06 -23.56 -10.96
N HIS A 78 -2.13 -24.84 -10.58
CA HIS A 78 -0.98 -25.74 -10.60
C HIS A 78 -1.22 -26.86 -11.61
N LYS A 79 -0.25 -27.11 -12.49
CA LYS A 79 -0.29 -28.20 -13.47
C LYS A 79 1.13 -28.59 -13.87
N ASP A 80 1.42 -29.89 -13.93
CA ASP A 80 2.72 -30.43 -14.37
C ASP A 80 3.94 -29.83 -13.62
N GLY A 81 3.79 -29.62 -12.30
CA GLY A 81 4.84 -29.03 -11.43
C GLY A 81 5.03 -27.51 -11.60
N GLN A 82 4.13 -26.85 -12.33
CA GLN A 82 4.23 -25.44 -12.72
C GLN A 82 3.03 -24.66 -12.20
N VAL A 83 3.27 -23.45 -11.67
CA VAL A 83 2.19 -22.51 -11.34
C VAL A 83 1.90 -21.58 -12.51
N TYR A 84 0.64 -21.44 -12.89
CA TYR A 84 0.16 -20.51 -13.90
C TYR A 84 -0.56 -19.35 -13.24
N VAL A 85 -0.15 -18.13 -13.58
CA VAL A 85 -0.75 -16.88 -13.12
C VAL A 85 -1.65 -16.35 -14.23
N VAL A 86 -2.95 -16.38 -14.01
CA VAL A 86 -3.96 -16.07 -15.03
C VAL A 86 -4.88 -14.94 -14.54
N PRO A 87 -4.89 -13.77 -15.20
CA PRO A 87 -5.76 -12.66 -14.78
C PRO A 87 -7.24 -12.99 -15.03
N PHE A 88 -8.15 -12.36 -14.27
CA PHE A 88 -9.61 -12.50 -14.44
C PHE A 88 -10.17 -13.92 -14.27
N ALA A 89 -9.37 -14.82 -13.72
CA ALA A 89 -9.74 -16.18 -13.38
C ALA A 89 -10.00 -16.30 -11.88
N VAL A 90 -10.93 -17.18 -11.51
CA VAL A 90 -11.45 -17.35 -10.13
C VAL A 90 -11.28 -18.78 -9.69
N PRO A 91 -11.00 -19.04 -8.39
CA PRO A 91 -10.98 -20.38 -7.83
C PRO A 91 -12.20 -21.21 -8.23
N GLY A 92 -11.96 -22.42 -8.73
CA GLY A 92 -12.99 -23.31 -9.27
C GLY A 92 -13.27 -23.16 -10.78
N ASP A 93 -12.66 -22.17 -11.46
CA ASP A 93 -12.72 -22.11 -12.91
C ASP A 93 -11.80 -23.15 -13.55
N THR A 94 -12.21 -23.67 -14.71
CA THR A 94 -11.29 -24.15 -15.74
C THR A 94 -11.20 -23.08 -16.82
N VAL A 95 -10.00 -22.57 -17.11
CA VAL A 95 -9.77 -21.52 -18.12
C VAL A 95 -8.74 -21.95 -19.15
N THR A 96 -8.93 -21.51 -20.39
CA THR A 96 -7.87 -21.53 -21.40
C THR A 96 -6.99 -20.30 -21.19
N ALA A 97 -5.71 -20.53 -20.94
CA ALA A 97 -4.71 -19.50 -20.70
C ALA A 97 -3.61 -19.58 -21.77
N LYS A 98 -3.17 -18.42 -22.29
CA LYS A 98 -2.09 -18.36 -23.27
C LYS A 98 -0.80 -17.89 -22.62
N VAL A 99 0.20 -18.76 -22.54
CA VAL A 99 1.48 -18.45 -21.88
C VAL A 99 2.24 -17.40 -22.68
N TYR A 100 2.70 -16.33 -22.02
CA TYR A 100 3.53 -15.31 -22.68
C TYR A 100 4.91 -15.14 -22.04
N ARG A 101 5.12 -15.66 -20.84
CA ARG A 101 6.42 -15.68 -20.16
C ARG A 101 6.48 -16.86 -19.20
N HIS A 102 7.62 -17.54 -19.18
CA HIS A 102 7.95 -18.57 -18.21
C HIS A 102 9.15 -18.16 -17.36
N ASP A 103 9.13 -18.50 -16.08
CA ASP A 103 10.30 -18.44 -15.20
C ASP A 103 10.63 -19.85 -14.69
N ALA A 104 11.70 -20.42 -15.24
CA ALA A 104 12.14 -21.77 -14.91
C ALA A 104 12.74 -21.90 -13.52
N ALA A 105 13.30 -20.82 -12.96
CA ALA A 105 13.98 -20.86 -11.66
C ALA A 105 12.97 -20.91 -10.50
N GLU A 106 11.82 -20.27 -10.69
CA GLU A 106 10.76 -20.15 -9.70
C GLU A 106 9.52 -21.01 -10.04
N SER A 107 9.61 -21.84 -11.08
CA SER A 107 8.56 -22.78 -11.53
C SER A 107 7.19 -22.13 -11.72
N TYR A 108 7.15 -20.90 -12.27
CA TYR A 108 5.89 -20.21 -12.57
C TYR A 108 5.83 -19.55 -13.95
N ALA A 109 4.62 -19.42 -14.49
CA ALA A 109 4.35 -18.91 -15.82
C ALA A 109 3.30 -17.81 -15.74
N LEU A 110 3.49 -16.74 -16.52
CA LEU A 110 2.50 -15.71 -16.71
C LEU A 110 1.73 -15.98 -18.00
N ALA A 111 0.41 -15.92 -17.92
CA ALA A 111 -0.46 -16.19 -19.04
C ALA A 111 -1.52 -15.10 -19.22
N ASP A 112 -1.94 -14.91 -20.47
CA ASP A 112 -3.11 -14.13 -20.82
C ASP A 112 -4.36 -14.99 -20.66
N PHE A 113 -5.43 -14.35 -20.17
CA PHE A 113 -6.75 -14.97 -20.12
C PHE A 113 -7.37 -15.01 -21.53
N VAL A 114 -7.74 -16.20 -22.00
CA VAL A 114 -8.40 -16.38 -23.31
C VAL A 114 -9.90 -16.53 -23.14
N LYS A 115 -10.34 -17.54 -22.39
CA LYS A 115 -11.77 -17.83 -22.14
C LYS A 115 -11.96 -18.73 -20.92
N VAL A 116 -13.18 -18.71 -20.39
CA VAL A 116 -13.64 -19.71 -19.42
C VAL A 116 -14.11 -20.95 -20.18
N VAL A 117 -13.60 -22.13 -19.80
CA VAL A 117 -14.07 -23.44 -20.28
C VAL A 117 -15.17 -23.95 -19.37
N LYS A 118 -14.94 -23.88 -18.04
CA LYS A 118 -15.91 -24.23 -17.01
C LYS A 118 -15.94 -23.12 -15.95
N PRO A 119 -17.07 -22.43 -15.74
CA PRO A 119 -17.16 -21.37 -14.74
C PRO A 119 -17.23 -21.93 -13.32
N SER A 120 -16.58 -21.25 -12.39
CA SER A 120 -16.72 -21.42 -10.95
C SER A 120 -18.10 -21.01 -10.44
N GLU A 121 -18.55 -21.65 -9.36
CA GLU A 121 -19.74 -21.22 -8.58
C GLU A 121 -19.52 -19.85 -7.92
N HIS A 122 -18.27 -19.44 -7.72
CA HIS A 122 -17.91 -18.14 -7.18
C HIS A 122 -17.99 -17.01 -8.23
N ARG A 123 -18.27 -17.30 -9.50
CA ARG A 123 -18.55 -16.26 -10.50
C ARG A 123 -19.97 -15.71 -10.27
N ALA A 124 -20.06 -14.43 -9.95
CA ALA A 124 -21.31 -13.71 -9.80
C ALA A 124 -21.91 -13.26 -11.15
N GLU A 125 -22.94 -12.42 -11.04
CA GLU A 125 -23.60 -11.69 -12.13
C GLU A 125 -22.62 -11.07 -13.14
N LYS A 126 -23.15 -10.83 -14.35
CA LYS A 126 -22.39 -10.23 -15.45
C LYS A 126 -21.80 -8.87 -15.03
N PRO A 127 -20.47 -8.67 -15.15
CA PRO A 127 -19.82 -7.40 -14.85
C PRO A 127 -20.48 -6.21 -15.57
N PRO A 128 -20.76 -5.09 -14.88
CA PRO A 128 -21.42 -3.93 -15.50
C PRO A 128 -20.49 -3.20 -16.49
N CYS A 129 -19.17 -3.33 -16.34
CA CYS A 129 -18.22 -2.73 -17.27
C CYS A 129 -18.02 -3.63 -18.51
N PRO A 130 -18.33 -3.14 -19.74
CA PRO A 130 -18.11 -3.93 -20.96
C PRO A 130 -16.63 -4.15 -21.29
N TYR A 131 -15.72 -3.41 -20.63
CA TYR A 131 -14.27 -3.49 -20.78
C TYR A 131 -13.60 -4.40 -19.75
N PHE A 132 -14.37 -4.96 -18.82
CA PHE A 132 -13.86 -5.93 -17.87
C PHE A 132 -13.25 -7.13 -18.61
N THR A 133 -12.21 -7.74 -18.04
CA THR A 133 -11.29 -8.72 -18.67
C THR A 133 -10.35 -8.22 -19.76
N LYS A 134 -10.37 -6.91 -20.09
CA LYS A 134 -9.41 -6.30 -21.02
C LYS A 134 -8.72 -5.07 -20.44
N CYS A 135 -9.48 -4.21 -19.75
CA CYS A 135 -8.95 -3.07 -19.04
C CYS A 135 -8.10 -3.53 -17.84
N SER A 136 -6.97 -2.86 -17.60
CA SER A 136 -6.08 -3.12 -16.46
C SER A 136 -6.59 -2.62 -15.11
N GLY A 137 -7.71 -1.86 -15.09
CA GLY A 137 -8.15 -1.11 -13.90
C GLY A 137 -8.83 -1.95 -12.81
N CYS A 138 -9.67 -2.92 -13.16
CA CYS A 138 -10.43 -3.72 -12.21
C CYS A 138 -10.11 -5.20 -12.38
N GLN A 139 -10.03 -5.95 -11.28
CA GLN A 139 -9.71 -7.38 -11.26
C GLN A 139 -10.93 -8.23 -10.87
N PHE A 140 -11.91 -7.70 -10.14
CA PHE A 140 -12.87 -8.52 -9.39
C PHE A 140 -14.36 -8.32 -9.74
N GLN A 141 -14.72 -7.62 -10.82
CA GLN A 141 -16.14 -7.33 -11.12
C GLN A 141 -17.04 -8.57 -11.34
N HIS A 142 -16.46 -9.75 -11.46
CA HIS A 142 -17.15 -11.04 -11.63
C HIS A 142 -17.21 -11.85 -10.33
N LEU A 143 -16.75 -11.29 -9.20
CA LEU A 143 -16.81 -11.90 -7.88
C LEU A 143 -17.92 -11.24 -7.05
N PRO A 144 -18.70 -12.02 -6.27
CA PRO A 144 -19.58 -11.47 -5.25
C PRO A 144 -18.80 -10.56 -4.33
N TYR A 145 -19.38 -9.44 -3.92
CA TYR A 145 -18.66 -8.47 -3.10
C TYR A 145 -18.20 -9.04 -1.76
N SER A 146 -19.00 -9.91 -1.14
CA SER A 146 -18.60 -10.65 0.08
C SER A 146 -17.32 -11.47 -0.13
N TYR A 147 -17.18 -12.12 -1.28
CA TYR A 147 -15.96 -12.86 -1.63
C TYR A 147 -14.77 -11.90 -1.81
N GLN A 148 -14.98 -10.71 -2.40
CA GLN A 148 -13.92 -9.69 -2.51
C GLN A 148 -13.40 -9.28 -1.13
N LEU A 149 -14.30 -9.05 -0.16
CA LEU A 149 -13.91 -8.67 1.21
C LEU A 149 -13.17 -9.79 1.94
N GLN A 150 -13.62 -11.04 1.78
CA GLN A 150 -12.94 -12.22 2.31
C GLN A 150 -11.53 -12.36 1.72
N HIS A 151 -11.41 -12.22 0.39
CA HIS A 151 -10.12 -12.28 -0.28
C HIS A 151 -9.20 -11.16 0.21
N LYS A 152 -9.68 -9.91 0.31
CA LYS A 152 -8.91 -8.77 0.83
C LYS A 152 -8.43 -8.97 2.27
N ARG A 153 -9.24 -9.61 3.12
CA ARG A 153 -8.82 -10.03 4.45
C ARG A 153 -7.64 -11.01 4.37
N SER A 154 -7.73 -12.01 3.50
CA SER A 154 -6.64 -12.98 3.30
C SER A 154 -5.34 -12.34 2.80
N ILE A 155 -5.42 -11.24 2.03
CA ILE A 155 -4.25 -10.48 1.58
C ILE A 155 -3.51 -9.88 2.79
N VAL A 156 -4.25 -9.33 3.76
CA VAL A 156 -3.67 -8.80 5.00
C VAL A 156 -3.03 -9.93 5.83
N GLU A 157 -3.71 -11.07 5.97
CA GLU A 157 -3.20 -12.24 6.68
C GLU A 157 -1.87 -12.73 6.05
N ARG A 158 -1.86 -12.93 4.73
CA ARG A 158 -0.66 -13.35 3.96
C ARG A 158 0.45 -12.31 4.03
N ALA A 159 0.12 -11.02 4.04
CA ALA A 159 1.11 -9.96 4.17
C ALA A 159 1.88 -10.09 5.50
N TYR A 160 1.18 -10.23 6.62
CA TYR A 160 1.83 -10.38 7.92
C TYR A 160 2.57 -11.71 8.05
N GLN A 161 2.01 -12.81 7.51
CA GLN A 161 2.70 -14.10 7.48
C GLN A 161 4.03 -14.06 6.72
N ASN A 162 4.07 -13.39 5.55
CA ASN A 162 5.21 -13.46 4.63
C ASN A 162 6.24 -12.34 4.80
N PHE A 163 5.86 -11.19 5.37
CA PHE A 163 6.68 -9.97 5.38
C PHE A 163 6.98 -9.41 6.77
N SER A 164 6.22 -9.75 7.82
CA SER A 164 6.45 -9.17 9.16
C SER A 164 7.67 -9.73 9.90
N LYS A 165 8.09 -10.96 9.56
CA LYS A 165 9.09 -11.73 10.32
C LYS A 165 8.71 -11.99 11.78
N LEU A 166 7.45 -11.79 12.15
CA LEU A 166 6.93 -12.06 13.48
C LEU A 166 6.47 -13.53 13.59
N PRO A 167 6.53 -14.14 14.79
CA PRO A 167 5.84 -15.38 15.04
C PRO A 167 4.32 -15.18 14.95
N ALA A 168 3.57 -16.22 14.56
CA ALA A 168 2.11 -16.15 14.43
C ALA A 168 1.42 -15.71 15.75
N SER A 169 2.00 -16.04 16.91
CA SER A 169 1.48 -15.64 18.22
C SER A 169 1.57 -14.13 18.50
N ALA A 170 2.40 -13.38 17.77
CA ALA A 170 2.54 -11.93 17.92
C ALA A 170 1.63 -11.13 16.97
N VAL A 171 0.96 -11.81 16.03
CA VAL A 171 0.01 -11.18 15.10
C VAL A 171 -1.40 -11.56 15.54
N PRO A 172 -2.25 -10.60 15.94
CA PRO A 172 -3.63 -10.90 16.32
C PRO A 172 -4.42 -11.38 15.11
N VAL A 173 -5.59 -11.97 15.36
CA VAL A 173 -6.53 -12.35 14.30
C VAL A 173 -6.87 -11.11 13.48
N VAL A 174 -6.69 -11.21 12.16
CA VAL A 174 -7.07 -10.14 11.24
C VAL A 174 -8.59 -10.04 11.23
N GLY A 175 -9.11 -8.85 11.55
CA GLY A 175 -10.54 -8.58 11.53
C GLY A 175 -11.11 -8.58 10.10
N ASP A 176 -12.43 -8.72 9.99
CA ASP A 176 -13.11 -8.65 8.70
C ASP A 176 -12.83 -7.33 7.98
N THR A 177 -12.64 -7.41 6.66
CA THR A 177 -12.42 -6.23 5.83
C THR A 177 -13.69 -5.39 5.81
N ILE A 178 -13.58 -4.11 6.17
CA ILE A 178 -14.70 -3.18 6.08
C ILE A 178 -14.92 -2.81 4.63
N GLY A 179 -16.11 -3.12 4.11
CA GLY A 179 -16.49 -2.77 2.75
C GLY A 179 -16.80 -1.28 2.58
N SER A 180 -16.48 -0.75 1.39
CA SER A 180 -17.00 0.53 0.92
C SER A 180 -18.54 0.50 0.86
N PRO A 181 -19.22 1.58 1.29
CA PRO A 181 -20.67 1.73 1.08
C PRO A 181 -21.06 1.71 -0.39
N LEU A 182 -20.20 2.22 -1.28
CA LEU A 182 -20.41 2.22 -2.72
C LEU A 182 -19.41 1.27 -3.41
N GLN A 183 -19.93 0.30 -4.17
CA GLN A 183 -19.13 -0.66 -4.95
C GLN A 183 -18.80 -0.17 -6.37
N TYR A 184 -19.59 0.79 -6.86
CA TYR A 184 -19.48 1.48 -8.14
C TYR A 184 -19.81 2.95 -7.91
N GLY A 185 -19.48 3.84 -8.85
CA GLY A 185 -19.75 5.27 -8.69
C GLY A 185 -18.98 5.95 -7.55
N TYR A 186 -18.01 5.29 -6.94
CA TYR A 186 -17.30 5.79 -5.76
C TYR A 186 -16.10 6.69 -6.10
N ARG A 187 -15.55 6.55 -7.31
CA ARG A 187 -14.24 7.08 -7.66
C ARG A 187 -14.30 8.54 -8.12
N THR A 188 -13.83 9.45 -7.27
CA THR A 188 -13.86 10.91 -7.50
C THR A 188 -12.78 11.41 -8.45
N LYS A 189 -11.80 10.58 -8.84
CA LYS A 189 -10.76 10.93 -9.82
C LYS A 189 -10.46 9.81 -10.80
N LEU A 190 -10.48 10.16 -12.08
CA LEU A 190 -10.01 9.33 -13.18
C LEU A 190 -8.96 10.08 -13.99
N THR A 191 -8.01 9.33 -14.55
CA THR A 191 -6.96 9.89 -15.41
C THR A 191 -6.84 9.11 -16.72
N PRO A 192 -7.86 9.13 -17.58
CA PRO A 192 -7.75 8.50 -18.90
C PRO A 192 -6.64 9.18 -19.71
N HIS A 193 -6.02 8.45 -20.61
CA HIS A 193 -4.94 8.92 -21.45
C HIS A 193 -5.14 8.48 -22.89
N PHE A 194 -4.35 9.07 -23.79
CA PHE A 194 -4.23 8.63 -25.17
C PHE A 194 -2.76 8.69 -25.60
N ASP A 195 -2.41 7.77 -26.50
CA ASP A 195 -1.05 7.66 -27.03
C ASP A 195 -0.76 8.73 -28.09
N GLY A 196 0.52 9.09 -28.25
CA GLY A 196 0.95 9.97 -29.34
C GLY A 196 0.87 9.28 -30.70
N PRO A 197 0.79 10.03 -31.82
CA PRO A 197 0.66 9.42 -33.13
C PRO A 197 1.97 8.71 -33.50
N GLN A 198 1.86 7.64 -34.29
CA GLN A 198 3.03 6.90 -34.75
C GLN A 198 3.98 7.84 -35.50
N GLY A 199 5.28 7.76 -35.20
CA GLY A 199 6.27 8.66 -35.79
C GLY A 199 6.26 10.10 -35.25
N GLY A 200 5.27 10.54 -34.47
CA GLY A 200 5.16 11.91 -33.99
C GLY A 200 6.38 12.42 -33.21
N ARG A 201 7.04 11.53 -32.43
CA ARG A 201 8.33 11.86 -31.77
C ARG A 201 9.46 12.12 -32.78
N ARG A 202 9.51 11.37 -33.88
CA ARG A 202 10.50 11.53 -34.95
C ARG A 202 10.25 12.81 -35.71
N ASP A 203 9.00 13.08 -36.05
CA ASP A 203 8.60 14.24 -36.85
C ASP A 203 8.85 15.53 -36.08
N LYS A 204 8.49 15.56 -34.79
CA LYS A 204 8.85 16.66 -33.88
C LYS A 204 10.36 16.90 -33.79
N ARG A 205 11.19 15.85 -33.72
CA ARG A 205 12.66 15.98 -33.71
C ARG A 205 13.21 16.56 -35.02
N LYS A 206 12.49 16.39 -36.13
CA LYS A 206 12.82 16.96 -37.44
C LYS A 206 12.18 18.34 -37.67
N GLY A 207 11.50 18.91 -36.67
CA GLY A 207 10.78 20.19 -36.80
C GLY A 207 9.53 20.11 -37.67
N LEU A 208 9.04 18.91 -37.98
CA LEU A 208 7.82 18.70 -38.76
C LEU A 208 6.58 18.82 -37.86
N LYS A 209 5.49 19.37 -38.40
CA LYS A 209 4.19 19.42 -37.73
C LYS A 209 3.72 17.98 -37.48
N VAL A 210 3.38 17.67 -36.24
CA VAL A 210 2.75 16.40 -35.89
C VAL A 210 1.32 16.40 -36.43
N THR A 211 0.97 15.37 -37.20
CA THR A 211 -0.38 15.18 -37.73
C THR A 211 -1.05 14.00 -37.06
N TRP A 212 -2.37 14.07 -36.93
CA TRP A 212 -3.21 13.02 -36.37
C TRP A 212 -4.14 12.54 -37.48
N PRO A 213 -4.06 11.26 -37.90
CA PRO A 213 -4.94 10.73 -38.94
C PRO A 213 -6.39 10.60 -38.46
N GLU A 214 -6.56 10.29 -37.17
CA GLU A 214 -7.84 10.15 -36.49
C GLU A 214 -7.67 10.50 -35.00
N VAL A 215 -8.79 10.62 -34.29
CA VAL A 215 -8.77 10.75 -32.82
C VAL A 215 -8.27 9.43 -32.25
N PRO A 216 -7.17 9.42 -31.46
CA PRO A 216 -6.64 8.18 -30.91
C PRO A 216 -7.61 7.59 -29.88
N PRO A 217 -7.49 6.28 -29.57
CA PRO A 217 -8.13 5.67 -28.41
C PRO A 217 -7.87 6.48 -27.13
N ILE A 218 -8.93 6.84 -26.40
CA ILE A 218 -8.83 7.56 -25.12
C ILE A 218 -9.37 6.64 -24.03
N GLY A 219 -8.58 6.36 -23.00
CA GLY A 219 -9.03 5.49 -21.92
C GLY A 219 -7.91 5.02 -21.02
N PHE A 220 -7.86 3.72 -20.76
CA PHE A 220 -6.92 3.10 -19.84
C PHE A 220 -6.11 2.01 -20.53
N MET A 221 -5.06 1.51 -19.89
CA MET A 221 -4.20 0.49 -20.51
C MET A 221 -4.91 -0.86 -20.60
N LEU A 222 -4.67 -1.56 -21.70
CA LEU A 222 -4.91 -2.99 -21.84
C LEU A 222 -4.11 -3.77 -20.79
N LYS A 223 -4.74 -4.72 -20.08
CA LYS A 223 -4.05 -5.62 -19.14
C LYS A 223 -2.88 -6.32 -19.85
N GLY A 224 -1.74 -6.38 -19.16
CA GLY A 224 -0.51 -6.97 -19.68
C GLY A 224 0.28 -6.11 -20.67
N THR A 225 -0.23 -4.95 -21.09
CA THR A 225 0.45 -4.09 -22.08
C THR A 225 0.50 -2.62 -21.66
N ARG A 226 1.25 -1.79 -22.41
CA ARG A 226 1.25 -0.33 -22.27
C ARG A 226 0.38 0.38 -23.31
N LYS A 227 -0.46 -0.37 -24.04
CA LYS A 227 -1.29 0.18 -25.10
C LYS A 227 -2.59 0.72 -24.52
N THR A 228 -2.98 1.93 -24.90
CA THR A 228 -4.26 2.53 -24.52
C THR A 228 -5.42 1.82 -25.23
N MET A 229 -6.46 1.48 -24.46
CA MET A 229 -7.76 1.04 -24.95
C MET A 229 -8.72 2.23 -25.01
N ASP A 230 -9.57 2.26 -26.03
CA ASP A 230 -10.66 3.23 -26.07
C ASP A 230 -11.75 2.83 -25.08
N ILE A 231 -12.03 3.71 -24.13
CA ILE A 231 -13.04 3.54 -23.08
C ILE A 231 -13.81 4.86 -22.99
N GLU A 232 -15.12 4.82 -23.22
CA GLU A 232 -16.02 5.97 -23.21
C GLU A 232 -16.65 6.23 -21.84
N ASP A 233 -16.71 5.20 -20.99
CA ASP A 233 -17.32 5.28 -19.67
C ASP A 233 -16.66 4.30 -18.67
N CYS A 234 -16.68 4.67 -17.40
CA CYS A 234 -16.07 3.90 -16.33
C CYS A 234 -17.03 3.81 -15.13
N PRO A 235 -17.73 2.66 -14.93
CA PRO A 235 -18.78 2.54 -13.91
C PRO A 235 -18.33 2.77 -12.47
N ILE A 236 -17.03 2.65 -12.17
CA ILE A 236 -16.50 2.96 -10.83
C ILE A 236 -16.36 4.46 -10.57
N GLY A 237 -16.34 5.30 -11.62
CA GLY A 237 -16.29 6.76 -11.49
C GLY A 237 -17.62 7.34 -11.08
N THR A 238 -17.61 8.42 -10.28
CA THR A 238 -18.83 9.15 -9.92
C THR A 238 -19.54 9.68 -11.18
N ASP A 239 -20.84 9.96 -11.11
CA ASP A 239 -21.58 10.47 -12.26
C ASP A 239 -21.02 11.80 -12.78
N ALA A 240 -20.53 12.67 -11.90
CA ALA A 240 -19.85 13.90 -12.28
C ALA A 240 -18.60 13.59 -13.14
N VAL A 241 -17.75 12.68 -12.68
CA VAL A 241 -16.54 12.25 -13.38
C VAL A 241 -16.87 11.55 -14.71
N ARG A 242 -17.90 10.70 -14.75
CA ARG A 242 -18.36 10.01 -15.98
C ARG A 242 -18.89 11.00 -17.02
N LYS A 243 -19.69 12.00 -16.61
CA LYS A 243 -20.10 13.11 -17.48
C LYS A 243 -18.88 13.91 -17.98
N GLY A 244 -17.92 14.17 -17.09
CA GLY A 244 -16.64 14.78 -17.42
C GLY A 244 -15.88 14.01 -18.49
N MET A 245 -15.81 12.68 -18.38
CA MET A 245 -15.15 11.81 -19.37
C MET A 245 -15.73 11.98 -20.78
N LYS A 246 -17.06 12.02 -20.91
CA LYS A 246 -17.74 12.23 -22.20
C LYS A 246 -17.40 13.61 -22.80
N LYS A 247 -17.47 14.66 -21.98
CA LYS A 247 -17.14 16.03 -22.38
C LYS A 247 -15.69 16.17 -22.82
N GLU A 248 -14.77 15.58 -22.07
CA GLU A 248 -13.34 15.64 -22.34
C GLU A 248 -12.95 14.89 -23.61
N ARG A 249 -13.59 13.75 -23.89
CA ARG A 249 -13.43 13.03 -25.16
C ARG A 249 -13.87 13.90 -26.34
N ALA A 250 -15.02 14.57 -26.24
CA ALA A 250 -15.48 15.49 -27.29
C ALA A 250 -14.52 16.67 -27.48
N ARG A 251 -13.99 17.24 -26.38
CA ARG A 251 -12.98 18.31 -26.46
C ARG A 251 -11.69 17.83 -27.12
N VAL A 252 -11.18 16.66 -26.75
CA VAL A 252 -9.98 16.09 -27.39
C VAL A 252 -10.21 15.86 -28.88
N ALA A 253 -11.39 15.36 -29.27
CA ALA A 253 -11.72 15.18 -30.69
C ALA A 253 -11.72 16.52 -31.47
N ALA A 254 -12.33 17.56 -30.91
CA ALA A 254 -12.37 18.89 -31.52
C ALA A 254 -10.99 19.57 -31.59
N ASP A 255 -10.13 19.30 -30.60
CA ASP A 255 -8.84 19.97 -30.43
C ASP A 255 -7.62 19.08 -30.75
N ILE A 256 -7.81 17.90 -31.36
CA ILE A 256 -6.75 16.89 -31.51
C ILE A 256 -5.51 17.46 -32.23
N GLU A 257 -5.72 18.33 -33.22
CA GLU A 257 -4.65 18.99 -33.97
C GLU A 257 -3.75 19.91 -33.12
N LYS A 258 -4.24 20.39 -31.97
CA LYS A 258 -3.46 21.21 -31.03
C LYS A 258 -2.45 20.37 -30.25
N TYR A 259 -2.65 19.05 -30.15
CA TYR A 259 -1.76 18.16 -29.41
C TYR A 259 -0.53 17.79 -30.24
N GLN A 260 0.65 17.85 -29.61
CA GLN A 260 1.93 17.47 -30.23
C GLN A 260 2.45 16.10 -29.73
N ARG A 261 1.74 15.51 -28.77
CA ARG A 261 2.05 14.23 -28.12
C ARG A 261 0.77 13.68 -27.48
N GLY A 262 0.80 12.40 -27.11
CA GLY A 262 -0.20 11.83 -26.21
C GLY A 262 -0.26 12.58 -24.87
N ALA A 263 -1.40 12.51 -24.21
CA ALA A 263 -1.66 13.21 -22.95
C ALA A 263 -2.44 12.35 -21.97
N THR A 264 -2.33 12.72 -20.69
CA THR A 264 -3.20 12.23 -19.61
C THR A 264 -4.20 13.34 -19.29
N LEU A 265 -5.48 13.01 -19.31
CA LEU A 265 -6.57 13.92 -18.99
C LEU A 265 -6.89 13.77 -17.51
N LEU A 266 -7.05 14.88 -16.79
CA LEU A 266 -7.54 14.86 -15.42
C LEU A 266 -9.06 14.95 -15.42
N LEU A 267 -9.71 14.05 -14.71
CA LEU A 267 -11.12 14.15 -14.35
C LEU A 267 -11.19 14.08 -12.82
N ARG A 268 -11.58 15.16 -12.15
CA ARG A 268 -11.74 15.20 -10.69
C ARG A 268 -13.11 15.77 -10.35
N GLU A 269 -13.79 15.15 -9.40
CA GLU A 269 -15.02 15.71 -8.85
C GLU A 269 -14.71 17.00 -8.07
N HIS A 270 -15.60 17.99 -8.21
CA HIS A 270 -15.65 19.19 -7.40
C HIS A 270 -17.06 19.31 -6.86
N THR A 271 -17.19 19.36 -5.55
CA THR A 271 -18.45 19.35 -4.84
C THR A 271 -18.68 20.68 -4.13
N ARG A 272 -19.88 21.23 -4.25
CA ARG A 272 -20.33 22.42 -3.50
C ARG A 272 -21.63 22.11 -2.79
N LYS A 273 -21.79 22.59 -1.56
CA LYS A 273 -23.08 22.62 -0.88
C LYS A 273 -23.90 23.78 -1.42
N VAL A 274 -25.16 23.52 -1.75
CA VAL A 274 -26.17 24.52 -2.14
C VAL A 274 -27.42 24.34 -1.29
N GLU A 275 -28.24 25.39 -1.18
CA GLU A 275 -29.49 25.34 -0.40
C GLU A 275 -30.47 24.31 -0.98
N SER A 276 -31.16 23.59 -0.09
CA SER A 276 -32.13 22.56 -0.47
C SER A 276 -33.25 23.15 -1.33
N GLY A 277 -33.49 22.55 -2.50
CA GLY A 277 -34.45 23.05 -3.48
C GLY A 277 -33.89 24.10 -4.45
N GLY A 278 -32.63 24.52 -4.28
CA GLY A 278 -31.89 25.41 -5.18
C GLY A 278 -31.46 24.74 -6.49
N LYS A 279 -32.36 24.03 -7.18
CA LYS A 279 -32.15 23.68 -8.59
C LYS A 279 -32.33 24.96 -9.40
N SER A 280 -31.26 25.72 -9.60
CA SER A 280 -31.29 26.82 -10.56
C SER A 280 -31.69 26.27 -11.93
N GLU A 281 -32.63 26.93 -12.62
CA GLU A 281 -33.00 26.59 -14.01
C GLU A 281 -31.80 26.68 -14.99
N GLU A 282 -30.68 27.27 -14.57
CA GLU A 282 -29.42 27.42 -15.32
C GLU A 282 -28.31 26.43 -14.92
N ALA A 283 -28.61 25.34 -14.20
CA ALA A 283 -27.59 24.37 -13.84
C ALA A 283 -26.96 23.76 -15.10
N PRO A 284 -25.63 23.79 -15.28
CA PRO A 284 -24.98 23.23 -16.46
C PRO A 284 -25.33 21.76 -16.66
N ASP A 285 -25.47 21.28 -17.90
CA ASP A 285 -25.81 19.88 -18.22
C ASP A 285 -24.90 18.83 -17.54
N ASP A 286 -23.66 19.23 -17.22
CA ASP A 286 -22.67 18.39 -16.56
C ASP A 286 -22.76 18.34 -15.03
N ALA A 287 -23.70 19.06 -14.42
CA ALA A 287 -23.98 19.03 -13.00
C ALA A 287 -24.69 17.74 -12.55
N VAL A 288 -24.38 17.27 -11.35
CA VAL A 288 -25.08 16.19 -10.65
C VAL A 288 -25.47 16.72 -9.27
N PHE A 289 -26.73 16.52 -8.90
CA PHE A 289 -27.27 16.93 -7.61
C PHE A 289 -27.49 15.70 -6.74
N GLU A 290 -27.07 15.77 -5.48
CA GLU A 290 -27.28 14.73 -4.48
C GLU A 290 -27.83 15.36 -3.22
N ASP A 291 -29.05 15.01 -2.85
CA ASP A 291 -29.70 15.54 -1.66
C ASP A 291 -29.16 14.85 -0.40
N GLN A 292 -28.81 15.65 0.61
CA GLN A 292 -28.51 15.22 1.97
C GLN A 292 -29.53 15.86 2.93
N ASP A 293 -29.59 15.37 4.16
CA ASP A 293 -30.61 15.76 5.15
C ASP A 293 -30.77 17.29 5.30
N ASP A 294 -29.65 18.03 5.30
CA ASP A 294 -29.64 19.49 5.52
C ASP A 294 -29.14 20.32 4.32
N SER A 295 -28.73 19.70 3.21
CA SER A 295 -28.20 20.43 2.05
C SER A 295 -28.22 19.59 0.77
N THR A 296 -28.19 20.24 -0.39
CA THR A 296 -27.96 19.55 -1.65
C THR A 296 -26.49 19.71 -2.07
N LEU A 297 -25.83 18.62 -2.45
CA LEU A 297 -24.50 18.64 -3.04
C LEU A 297 -24.58 18.80 -4.55
N LEU A 298 -24.02 19.88 -5.06
CA LEU A 298 -23.76 20.10 -6.48
C LEU A 298 -22.36 19.57 -6.84
N LYS A 299 -22.31 18.51 -7.64
CA LYS A 299 -21.09 17.83 -8.09
C LYS A 299 -20.84 18.09 -9.57
N ARG A 300 -19.60 18.43 -9.92
CA ARG A 300 -19.14 18.66 -11.31
C ARG A 300 -17.76 18.07 -11.53
N CYS A 301 -17.41 17.80 -12.79
CA CYS A 301 -16.04 17.41 -13.14
C CYS A 301 -15.20 18.65 -13.48
N ILE A 302 -14.05 18.77 -12.83
CA ILE A 302 -12.99 19.71 -13.18
C ILE A 302 -11.82 18.98 -13.84
N THR A 303 -11.17 19.66 -14.77
CA THR A 303 -10.16 19.06 -15.65
C THR A 303 -8.85 19.84 -15.67
N ASP A 304 -8.85 21.06 -15.12
CA ASP A 304 -7.64 21.84 -14.88
C ASP A 304 -6.92 21.28 -13.65
N PRO A 305 -5.70 20.74 -13.77
CA PRO A 305 -4.93 20.23 -12.63
C PRO A 305 -4.60 21.30 -11.59
N ASN A 306 -4.60 22.58 -11.96
CA ASN A 306 -4.37 23.68 -11.03
C ASN A 306 -5.67 24.26 -10.44
N GLY A 307 -6.84 23.82 -10.92
CA GLY A 307 -8.12 24.20 -10.36
C GLY A 307 -8.32 23.64 -8.95
N THR A 308 -9.30 24.18 -8.22
CA THR A 308 -9.63 23.70 -6.87
C THR A 308 -10.71 22.62 -6.94
N SER A 309 -10.42 21.43 -6.42
CA SER A 309 -11.40 20.41 -6.05
C SER A 309 -11.81 20.62 -4.59
N SER A 310 -13.10 20.42 -4.31
CA SER A 310 -13.69 20.56 -2.97
C SER A 310 -14.43 19.28 -2.65
N GLU A 311 -14.17 18.72 -1.46
CA GLU A 311 -14.72 17.45 -0.99
C GLU A 311 -15.21 17.61 0.44
N TYR A 312 -16.26 16.88 0.82
CA TYR A 312 -16.85 16.94 2.16
C TYR A 312 -16.83 15.55 2.78
N ILE A 313 -16.17 15.40 3.93
CA ILE A 313 -16.01 14.14 4.65
C ILE A 313 -16.38 14.38 6.10
N ASP A 314 -17.38 13.65 6.61
CA ASP A 314 -17.80 13.74 8.02
C ASP A 314 -18.06 15.19 8.49
N GLY A 315 -18.73 15.97 7.64
CA GLY A 315 -18.99 17.39 7.88
C GLY A 315 -17.84 18.35 7.52
N PHE A 316 -16.60 17.87 7.49
CA PHE A 316 -15.41 18.68 7.16
C PHE A 316 -15.27 18.94 5.66
N ARG A 317 -14.83 20.14 5.29
CA ARG A 317 -14.53 20.56 3.92
C ARG A 317 -13.03 20.51 3.64
N PHE A 318 -12.66 19.92 2.51
CA PHE A 318 -11.28 19.88 2.01
C PHE A 318 -11.20 20.50 0.62
N ASP A 319 -10.45 21.59 0.51
CA ASP A 319 -10.15 22.23 -0.77
C ASP A 319 -8.69 21.92 -1.15
N ASN A 320 -8.49 21.25 -2.29
CA ASN A 320 -7.17 20.84 -2.77
C ASN A 320 -6.99 21.19 -4.25
N PRO A 321 -5.76 21.42 -4.75
CA PRO A 321 -5.52 21.45 -6.19
C PRO A 321 -5.99 20.14 -6.82
N ALA A 322 -6.72 20.19 -7.93
CA ALA A 322 -7.35 19.04 -8.56
C ALA A 322 -6.34 17.95 -8.98
N GLY A 323 -5.15 18.39 -9.37
CA GLY A 323 -4.03 17.52 -9.70
C GLY A 323 -3.40 16.84 -8.49
N ALA A 324 -3.52 17.42 -7.30
CA ALA A 324 -2.93 16.91 -6.06
C ALA A 324 -3.55 15.58 -5.62
N PHE A 325 -2.90 14.93 -4.66
CA PHE A 325 -3.41 13.74 -4.02
C PHE A 325 -4.49 14.10 -2.99
N PHE A 326 -5.59 13.38 -3.05
CA PHE A 326 -6.58 13.25 -2.00
C PHE A 326 -7.30 11.92 -2.25
N GLN A 327 -7.91 11.35 -1.21
CA GLN A 327 -8.55 10.04 -1.29
C GLN A 327 -9.59 10.03 -2.42
N ASN A 328 -9.72 8.90 -3.12
CA ASN A 328 -10.56 8.81 -4.31
C ASN A 328 -11.93 8.19 -4.04
N ASN A 329 -12.18 7.71 -2.82
CA ASN A 329 -13.44 7.08 -2.43
C ASN A 329 -13.95 7.77 -1.17
N ASN A 330 -14.81 8.78 -1.33
CA ASN A 330 -15.32 9.55 -0.19
C ASN A 330 -16.30 8.76 0.66
N SER A 331 -16.94 7.73 0.10
CA SER A 331 -17.97 6.95 0.80
C SER A 331 -17.41 6.11 1.95
N ILE A 332 -16.18 5.61 1.85
CA ILE A 332 -15.57 4.78 2.91
C ILE A 332 -14.85 5.60 3.98
N LEU A 333 -14.44 6.84 3.68
CA LEU A 333 -13.62 7.63 4.59
C LEU A 333 -14.24 7.84 5.98
N PRO A 334 -15.56 8.11 6.13
CA PRO A 334 -16.18 8.19 7.46
C PRO A 334 -16.07 6.90 8.27
N LEU A 335 -16.13 5.72 7.64
CA LEU A 335 -15.98 4.43 8.33
C LEU A 335 -14.55 4.23 8.84
N VAL A 336 -13.56 4.71 8.07
CA VAL A 336 -12.14 4.62 8.43
C VAL A 336 -11.84 5.54 9.60
N THR A 337 -12.25 6.81 9.52
CA THR A 337 -12.02 7.78 10.59
C THR A 337 -12.76 7.39 11.85
N GLN A 338 -13.99 6.88 11.74
CA GLN A 338 -14.74 6.35 12.88
C GLN A 338 -14.01 5.18 13.54
N TYR A 339 -13.55 4.20 12.76
CA TYR A 339 -12.77 3.08 13.31
C TYR A 339 -11.51 3.57 14.03
N ILE A 340 -10.79 4.55 13.48
CA ILE A 340 -9.63 5.12 14.14
C ILE A 340 -10.05 5.80 15.46
N ARG A 341 -11.11 6.62 15.48
CA ARG A 341 -11.60 7.26 16.72
C ARG A 341 -11.94 6.24 17.80
N ASP A 342 -12.57 5.13 17.42
CA ASP A 342 -13.01 4.07 18.34
C ASP A 342 -11.83 3.28 18.95
N ASN A 343 -10.67 3.24 18.29
CA ASN A 343 -9.56 2.36 18.68
C ASN A 343 -8.27 3.10 19.08
N ILE A 344 -8.04 4.33 18.61
CA ILE A 344 -6.77 5.03 18.80
C ILE A 344 -6.51 5.49 20.24
N LEU A 345 -7.57 5.65 21.03
CA LEU A 345 -7.47 6.00 22.46
C LEU A 345 -7.36 4.76 23.36
N GLY A 346 -7.68 3.58 22.84
CA GLY A 346 -7.71 2.32 23.60
C GLY A 346 -9.04 2.04 24.32
N PRO A 347 -9.13 0.85 24.96
CA PRO A 347 -10.33 0.44 25.69
C PRO A 347 -10.65 1.43 26.80
N SER A 348 -11.95 1.74 26.95
CA SER A 348 -12.47 2.60 28.03
C SER A 348 -12.63 1.78 29.32
N ASP A 349 -11.56 1.22 29.86
CA ASP A 349 -11.62 0.58 31.17
C ASP A 349 -11.67 1.65 32.27
N SER A 350 -12.27 1.27 33.40
CA SER A 350 -12.66 2.11 34.55
C SER A 350 -11.53 2.82 35.30
N ASP A 351 -10.29 2.77 34.80
CA ASP A 351 -9.17 3.48 35.39
C ASP A 351 -9.09 4.89 34.77
N SER A 352 -9.58 5.86 35.53
CA SER A 352 -9.96 7.21 35.14
C SER A 352 -8.81 8.17 34.78
N SER A 353 -7.83 7.71 34.00
CA SER A 353 -6.99 8.61 33.21
C SER A 353 -6.94 8.10 31.78
N ARG A 354 -7.58 8.82 30.83
CA ARG A 354 -7.24 8.71 29.41
C ARG A 354 -5.97 9.55 29.21
N PRO A 355 -4.75 8.95 29.16
CA PRO A 355 -3.54 9.76 29.09
C PRO A 355 -3.37 10.36 27.69
N ILE A 356 -3.92 9.73 26.65
CA ILE A 356 -3.75 10.20 25.28
C ILE A 356 -4.61 11.43 25.04
N ARG A 357 -3.94 12.56 24.84
CA ARG A 357 -4.54 13.88 24.61
C ARG A 357 -4.08 14.48 23.29
N ASN A 358 -2.97 14.00 22.75
CA ASN A 358 -2.32 14.62 21.60
C ASN A 358 -2.22 13.65 20.42
N LEU A 359 -2.30 14.22 19.22
CA LEU A 359 -2.12 13.52 17.96
C LEU A 359 -0.95 14.11 17.19
N ILE A 360 -0.07 13.24 16.71
CA ILE A 360 0.89 13.57 15.64
C ILE A 360 0.46 12.77 14.40
N ASP A 361 0.21 13.45 13.30
CA ASP A 361 -0.13 12.86 12.00
C ASP A 361 1.11 13.02 11.09
N ALA A 362 1.88 11.95 10.94
CA ALA A 362 3.04 11.93 10.05
C ALA A 362 2.62 11.51 8.64
N TYR A 363 3.15 12.21 7.64
CA TYR A 363 2.70 12.15 6.24
C TYR A 363 1.27 12.69 6.06
N CYS A 364 0.95 13.79 6.77
CA CYS A 364 -0.42 14.29 6.85
C CYS A 364 -1.02 14.76 5.52
N GLY A 365 -0.19 15.00 4.48
CA GLY A 365 -0.63 15.53 3.21
C GLY A 365 -1.41 16.83 3.38
N SER A 366 -2.65 16.87 2.88
CA SER A 366 -3.56 18.01 3.00
C SER A 366 -4.32 18.06 4.34
N GLY A 367 -3.87 17.32 5.35
CA GLY A 367 -4.39 17.32 6.73
C GLY A 367 -5.64 16.45 6.94
N PHE A 368 -5.83 15.39 6.15
CA PHE A 368 -7.06 14.58 6.22
C PHE A 368 -7.31 13.98 7.62
N PHE A 369 -6.37 13.20 8.15
CA PHE A 369 -6.52 12.60 9.49
C PHE A 369 -6.43 13.66 10.58
N THR A 370 -5.47 14.58 10.50
CA THR A 370 -5.34 15.69 11.47
C THR A 370 -6.67 16.44 11.68
N ILE A 371 -7.38 16.79 10.60
CA ILE A 371 -8.63 17.55 10.65
C ILE A 371 -9.79 16.67 11.10
N THR A 372 -9.99 15.49 10.49
CA THR A 372 -11.15 14.62 10.80
C THR A 372 -11.11 14.02 12.20
N LEU A 373 -9.92 13.91 12.79
CA LEU A 373 -9.72 13.40 14.14
C LEU A 373 -9.53 14.52 15.17
N SER A 374 -9.49 15.79 14.75
CA SER A 374 -9.21 16.94 15.63
C SER A 374 -10.10 16.99 16.88
N GLN A 375 -11.37 16.61 16.76
CA GLN A 375 -12.33 16.60 17.88
C GLN A 375 -12.06 15.50 18.93
N THR A 376 -11.19 14.53 18.61
CA THR A 376 -10.84 13.42 19.52
C THR A 376 -9.68 13.80 20.45
N PHE A 377 -8.88 14.80 20.06
CA PHE A 377 -7.65 15.18 20.75
C PHE A 377 -7.72 16.62 21.23
N THR A 378 -6.95 16.94 22.27
CA THR A 378 -6.79 18.32 22.75
C THR A 378 -5.88 19.12 21.81
N ARG A 379 -4.82 18.48 21.29
CA ARG A 379 -3.90 19.09 20.30
C ARG A 379 -3.56 18.08 19.21
N SER A 380 -3.49 18.56 17.98
CA SER A 380 -3.14 17.76 16.81
C SER A 380 -2.11 18.51 15.96
N ILE A 381 -1.05 17.82 15.55
CA ILE A 381 -0.04 18.34 14.63
C ILE A 381 0.12 17.44 13.42
N GLY A 382 -0.03 18.01 12.22
CA GLY A 382 0.24 17.33 10.96
C GLY A 382 1.63 17.68 10.43
N ILE A 383 2.38 16.68 9.99
CA ILE A 383 3.73 16.87 9.45
C ILE A 383 3.83 16.19 8.08
N ASP A 384 4.32 16.94 7.09
CA ASP A 384 4.54 16.45 5.72
C ASP A 384 5.76 17.15 5.11
N ILE A 385 6.47 16.45 4.21
CA ILE A 385 7.65 17.01 3.54
C ILE A 385 7.28 18.09 2.51
N SER A 386 6.06 18.07 1.99
CA SER A 386 5.57 18.96 0.93
C SER A 386 5.02 20.28 1.50
N PRO A 387 5.69 21.43 1.28
CA PRO A 387 5.19 22.73 1.75
C PRO A 387 3.83 23.09 1.12
N SER A 388 3.60 22.67 -0.13
CA SER A 388 2.30 22.85 -0.79
C SER A 388 1.18 22.06 -0.11
N SER A 389 1.48 20.86 0.38
CA SER A 389 0.51 20.05 1.11
C SER A 389 0.16 20.70 2.45
N ILE A 390 1.16 21.20 3.18
CA ILE A 390 1.00 21.93 4.45
C ILE A 390 0.21 23.24 4.28
N THR A 391 0.44 23.95 3.17
CA THR A 391 -0.35 25.14 2.83
C THR A 391 -1.82 24.79 2.61
N ALA A 392 -2.09 23.70 1.88
CA ALA A 392 -3.45 23.20 1.71
C ALA A 392 -4.07 22.74 3.05
N ALA A 393 -3.30 22.03 3.88
CA ALA A 393 -3.74 21.55 5.19
C ALA A 393 -4.11 22.71 6.13
N SER A 394 -3.27 23.73 6.22
CA SER A 394 -3.52 24.94 7.01
C SER A 394 -4.77 25.67 6.52
N ARG A 395 -4.95 25.78 5.19
CA ARG A 395 -6.17 26.34 4.61
C ARG A 395 -7.40 25.51 4.96
N ASN A 396 -7.30 24.19 4.87
CA ASN A 396 -8.40 23.28 5.21
C ASN A 396 -8.78 23.39 6.69
N ALA A 397 -7.82 23.51 7.62
CA ALA A 397 -8.15 23.76 9.02
C ALA A 397 -8.91 25.09 9.21
N THR A 398 -8.47 26.17 8.56
CA THR A 398 -9.20 27.45 8.58
C THR A 398 -10.61 27.34 7.99
N LEU A 399 -10.78 26.60 6.89
CA LEU A 399 -12.10 26.36 6.28
C LEU A 399 -13.06 25.57 7.17
N ASN A 400 -12.53 24.84 8.15
CA ASN A 400 -13.28 24.07 9.13
C ASN A 400 -13.31 24.74 10.50
N GLU A 401 -12.93 26.01 10.58
CA GLU A 401 -12.95 26.81 11.81
C GLU A 401 -12.11 26.19 12.95
N LEU A 402 -11.06 25.44 12.61
CA LEU A 402 -10.16 24.81 13.57
C LEU A 402 -9.03 25.79 13.96
N PRO A 403 -8.95 26.24 15.23
CA PRO A 403 -7.94 27.21 15.65
C PRO A 403 -6.53 26.62 15.63
N ALA A 404 -5.55 27.42 15.19
CA ALA A 404 -4.14 27.02 15.10
C ALA A 404 -3.50 26.62 16.45
N LEU A 405 -4.11 27.03 17.57
CA LEU A 405 -3.69 26.62 18.91
C LEU A 405 -3.90 25.12 19.16
N PHE A 406 -4.94 24.54 18.53
CA PHE A 406 -5.33 23.14 18.70
C PHE A 406 -4.92 22.28 17.51
N VAL A 407 -4.91 22.83 16.30
CA VAL A 407 -4.58 22.12 15.07
C VAL A 407 -3.54 22.90 14.28
N ASN A 408 -2.33 22.36 14.15
CA ASN A 408 -1.23 23.00 13.43
C ASN A 408 -0.56 22.05 12.44
N PHE A 409 0.19 22.63 11.50
CA PHE A 409 0.87 21.87 10.44
C PHE A 409 2.30 22.36 10.25
N ILE A 410 3.24 21.44 10.08
CA ILE A 410 4.67 21.73 9.89
C ILE A 410 5.19 21.03 8.64
N ALA A 411 5.94 21.77 7.83
CA ALA A 411 6.73 21.18 6.77
C ALA A 411 8.02 20.60 7.36
N GLY A 412 8.23 19.29 7.28
CA GLY A 412 9.36 18.60 7.91
C GLY A 412 9.75 17.30 7.23
N ASP A 413 11.03 16.95 7.30
CA ASP A 413 11.53 15.65 6.83
C ASP A 413 11.21 14.55 7.85
N ALA A 414 10.73 13.40 7.38
CA ALA A 414 10.44 12.24 8.21
C ALA A 414 11.68 11.77 9.01
N ASN A 415 12.89 11.96 8.48
CA ASN A 415 14.15 11.59 9.12
C ASN A 415 14.54 12.48 10.31
N SER A 416 13.80 13.56 10.56
CA SER A 416 13.99 14.43 11.72
C SER A 416 12.67 14.93 12.27
N LEU A 417 11.61 14.13 12.15
CA LEU A 417 10.23 14.56 12.39
C LEU A 417 10.04 15.03 13.84
N PHE A 418 10.45 14.21 14.80
CA PHE A 418 10.26 14.48 16.23
C PHE A 418 11.20 15.56 16.78
N ALA A 419 12.30 15.89 16.09
CA ALA A 419 13.20 16.97 16.50
C ALA A 419 12.53 18.35 16.44
N THR A 420 11.49 18.49 15.60
CA THR A 420 10.74 19.74 15.44
C THR A 420 9.54 19.86 16.38
N ILE A 421 9.23 18.80 17.14
CA ILE A 421 8.06 18.72 18.01
C ILE A 421 8.49 19.11 19.44
N PRO A 422 7.87 20.13 20.06
CA PRO A 422 8.19 20.49 21.44
C PRO A 422 7.79 19.36 22.40
N PRO A 423 8.72 18.73 23.14
CA PRO A 423 8.39 17.61 24.02
C PRO A 423 7.41 17.97 25.14
N ALA A 424 7.39 19.24 25.57
CA ALA A 424 6.44 19.76 26.55
C ALA A 424 5.00 19.84 26.01
N ASP A 425 4.83 20.03 24.71
CA ASP A 425 3.52 20.10 24.06
C ASP A 425 2.98 18.72 23.68
N PHE A 426 3.88 17.80 23.32
CA PHE A 426 3.56 16.43 22.91
C PHE A 426 4.42 15.43 23.71
N PRO A 427 4.15 15.24 25.01
CA PRO A 427 4.83 14.20 25.77
C PRO A 427 4.40 12.82 25.25
N SER A 428 5.36 11.91 25.06
CA SER A 428 5.11 10.67 24.31
C SER A 428 4.12 9.72 25.00
N ASN A 429 4.06 9.73 26.33
CA ASN A 429 3.08 8.98 27.13
C ASN A 429 1.63 9.48 27.00
N GLU A 430 1.42 10.69 26.46
CA GLU A 430 0.10 11.30 26.21
C GLU A 430 -0.20 11.47 24.72
N THR A 431 0.63 10.90 23.85
CA THR A 431 0.55 11.12 22.40
C THR A 431 0.27 9.81 21.65
N ALA A 432 -0.67 9.88 20.70
CA ALA A 432 -0.81 8.90 19.64
C ALA A 432 -0.17 9.42 18.35
N VAL A 433 0.44 8.54 17.57
CA VAL A 433 0.98 8.86 16.25
C VAL A 433 0.19 8.11 15.18
N ILE A 434 -0.30 8.83 14.17
CA ILE A 434 -0.83 8.24 12.94
C ILE A 434 0.25 8.34 11.87
N ILE A 435 0.44 7.26 11.10
CA ILE A 435 1.34 7.23 9.95
C ILE A 435 0.60 6.70 8.72
N ASP A 436 0.62 7.45 7.62
CA ASP A 436 0.10 7.07 6.30
C ASP A 436 1.20 7.22 5.22
N PRO A 437 2.25 6.37 5.26
CA PRO A 437 3.41 6.52 4.39
C PRO A 437 3.08 6.17 2.92
N PRO A 438 3.97 6.56 1.97
CA PRO A 438 3.84 6.13 0.57
C PRO A 438 3.92 4.60 0.42
N ARG A 439 3.60 4.07 -0.77
CA ARG A 439 3.58 2.61 -1.08
C ARG A 439 4.86 1.82 -0.75
N LYS A 440 5.97 2.49 -0.50
CA LYS A 440 7.25 1.88 -0.09
C LYS A 440 7.34 1.61 1.42
N GLY A 441 6.36 2.09 2.19
CA GLY A 441 6.38 2.11 3.66
C GLY A 441 7.32 3.18 4.20
N CYS A 442 7.62 3.05 5.49
CA CYS A 442 8.62 3.80 6.23
C CYS A 442 10.02 3.23 5.99
N ASP A 443 11.04 4.05 6.19
CA ASP A 443 12.42 3.58 6.30
C ASP A 443 12.78 3.26 7.76
N GLU A 444 13.88 2.52 7.96
CA GLU A 444 14.36 2.13 9.29
C GLU A 444 14.72 3.35 10.15
N GLY A 445 15.14 4.47 9.55
CA GLY A 445 15.48 5.70 10.25
C GLY A 445 14.26 6.37 10.87
N PHE A 446 13.15 6.45 10.15
CA PHE A 446 11.87 6.91 10.69
C PHE A 446 11.35 5.99 11.79
N ILE A 447 11.40 4.67 11.58
CA ILE A 447 10.92 3.70 12.58
C ILE A 447 11.76 3.77 13.86
N GLY A 448 13.09 3.89 13.74
CA GLY A 448 13.98 4.11 14.88
C GLY A 448 13.60 5.35 15.68
N GLN A 449 13.42 6.50 15.01
CA GLN A 449 12.97 7.73 15.67
C GLN A 449 11.58 7.60 16.33
N LEU A 450 10.65 6.89 15.69
CA LEU A 450 9.31 6.65 16.24
C LEU A 450 9.38 5.78 17.50
N MET A 451 10.26 4.78 17.52
CA MET A 451 10.52 3.97 18.71
C MET A 451 11.22 4.77 19.82
N ASP A 452 12.15 5.65 19.46
CA ASP A 452 12.87 6.51 20.42
C ASP A 452 11.96 7.57 21.05
N TYR A 453 11.09 8.20 20.24
CA TYR A 453 10.04 9.07 20.75
C TYR A 453 9.05 8.28 21.62
N GLY A 454 8.68 7.08 21.18
CA GLY A 454 7.94 6.11 21.98
C GLY A 454 6.51 6.55 22.32
N PRO A 455 5.65 6.94 21.36
CA PRO A 455 4.26 7.31 21.65
C PRO A 455 3.50 6.17 22.34
N LYS A 456 2.47 6.50 23.13
CA LYS A 456 1.68 5.48 23.84
C LYS A 456 0.97 4.54 22.87
N ARG A 457 0.56 5.05 21.70
CA ARG A 457 -0.09 4.29 20.62
C ARG A 457 0.34 4.76 19.22
N ILE A 458 0.30 3.84 18.27
CA ILE A 458 0.53 4.12 16.84
C ILE A 458 -0.67 3.59 16.04
N CYS A 459 -1.20 4.39 15.12
CA CYS A 459 -2.09 3.92 14.07
C CYS A 459 -1.29 3.92 12.75
N TYR A 460 -1.06 2.74 12.19
CA TYR A 460 -0.46 2.61 10.88
C TYR A 460 -1.57 2.42 9.84
N VAL A 461 -1.75 3.39 8.96
CA VAL A 461 -2.61 3.28 7.77
C VAL A 461 -1.74 3.01 6.55
N SER A 462 -2.14 2.09 5.66
CA SER A 462 -1.35 1.81 4.46
C SER A 462 -2.18 1.29 3.29
N CYS A 463 -1.87 1.79 2.09
CA CYS A 463 -2.34 1.22 0.82
C CYS A 463 -1.45 0.05 0.30
N ASN A 464 -0.39 -0.32 1.04
CA ASN A 464 0.42 -1.50 0.76
C ASN A 464 0.66 -2.29 2.06
N VAL A 465 -0.22 -3.26 2.30
CA VAL A 465 -0.20 -4.09 3.51
C VAL A 465 1.07 -4.93 3.66
N HIS A 466 1.80 -5.20 2.56
CA HIS A 466 3.05 -5.95 2.60
C HIS A 466 4.22 -5.13 3.16
N THR A 467 4.32 -3.85 2.79
CA THR A 467 5.29 -2.93 3.42
C THR A 467 4.86 -2.55 4.83
N GLN A 468 3.55 -2.41 5.08
CA GLN A 468 3.03 -2.23 6.44
C GLN A 468 3.43 -3.40 7.35
N ALA A 469 3.25 -4.64 6.89
CA ALA A 469 3.65 -5.83 7.64
C ALA A 469 5.14 -5.82 7.99
N ARG A 470 6.02 -5.46 7.06
CA ARG A 470 7.46 -5.29 7.30
C ARG A 470 7.72 -4.25 8.40
N ASP A 471 7.13 -3.07 8.27
CA ASP A 471 7.40 -1.95 9.17
C ASP A 471 6.84 -2.19 10.57
N VAL A 472 5.64 -2.77 10.67
CA VAL A 472 5.07 -3.24 11.93
C VAL A 472 5.93 -4.36 12.52
N GLY A 473 6.48 -5.23 11.69
CA GLY A 473 7.49 -6.21 12.08
C GLY A 473 8.67 -5.60 12.81
N TRP A 474 9.18 -4.46 12.34
CA TRP A 474 10.24 -3.71 13.03
C TRP A 474 9.79 -3.08 14.34
N LEU A 475 8.59 -2.50 14.41
CA LEU A 475 8.06 -1.91 15.64
C LEU A 475 7.86 -2.96 16.75
N VAL A 476 7.47 -4.18 16.38
CA VAL A 476 7.09 -5.26 17.32
C VAL A 476 8.26 -6.18 17.65
N GLY A 477 9.05 -6.54 16.63
CA GLY A 477 10.17 -7.47 16.72
C GLY A 477 11.54 -6.80 16.89
N GLY A 478 11.65 -5.50 16.61
CA GLY A 478 12.89 -4.74 16.71
C GLY A 478 13.61 -4.52 15.37
N LEU A 479 14.60 -3.63 15.41
CA LEU A 479 15.59 -3.43 14.34
C LEU A 479 16.91 -4.11 14.75
N ALA A 480 17.92 -4.06 13.88
CA ALA A 480 19.21 -4.69 14.17
C ALA A 480 19.91 -4.14 15.43
N ASP A 481 19.60 -2.92 15.83
CA ASP A 481 20.24 -2.18 16.94
C ASP A 481 19.32 -1.97 18.16
N ARG A 482 18.06 -2.41 18.14
CA ARG A 482 17.09 -2.18 19.22
C ARG A 482 15.95 -3.20 19.24
N ASP A 483 15.48 -3.51 20.43
CA ASP A 483 14.32 -4.39 20.63
C ASP A 483 13.00 -3.71 20.28
N GLY A 484 12.02 -4.52 19.86
CA GLY A 484 10.67 -4.05 19.55
C GLY A 484 9.89 -3.60 20.80
N SER A 485 9.40 -2.38 20.78
CA SER A 485 8.72 -1.73 21.92
C SER A 485 7.19 -1.70 21.81
N TYR A 486 6.63 -2.31 20.76
CA TYR A 486 5.19 -2.34 20.50
C TYR A 486 4.63 -3.75 20.38
N GLU A 487 3.32 -3.84 20.55
CA GLU A 487 2.51 -5.01 20.20
C GLU A 487 1.34 -4.56 19.32
N ILE A 488 0.82 -5.47 18.48
CA ILE A 488 -0.31 -5.19 17.60
C ILE A 488 -1.59 -5.47 18.40
N GLU A 489 -2.38 -4.43 18.62
CA GLU A 489 -3.66 -4.53 19.33
C GLU A 489 -4.80 -4.92 18.39
N SER A 490 -4.82 -4.33 17.19
CA SER A 490 -5.79 -4.70 16.15
C SER A 490 -5.23 -4.52 14.75
N LEU A 491 -5.75 -5.32 13.82
CA LEU A 491 -5.32 -5.33 12.42
C LEU A 491 -6.51 -5.70 11.54
N ARG A 492 -6.82 -4.86 10.54
CA ARG A 492 -7.86 -5.17 9.54
C ARG A 492 -7.68 -4.43 8.22
N GLY A 493 -8.39 -4.89 7.20
CA GLY A 493 -8.50 -4.22 5.90
C GLY A 493 -9.71 -3.30 5.78
N PHE A 494 -9.60 -2.33 4.87
CA PHE A 494 -10.67 -1.48 4.37
C PHE A 494 -10.65 -1.52 2.85
N ASP A 495 -11.83 -1.56 2.23
CA ASP A 495 -11.93 -1.60 0.78
C ASP A 495 -12.09 -0.20 0.17
N PHE A 496 -11.00 0.57 -0.01
CA PHE A 496 -11.12 1.88 -0.68
C PHE A 496 -11.37 1.72 -2.17
N PHE A 497 -11.04 0.56 -2.73
CA PHE A 497 -11.09 0.30 -4.16
C PHE A 497 -11.85 -1.00 -4.48
N PRO A 498 -13.19 -0.99 -4.33
CA PRO A 498 -14.03 -2.11 -4.74
C PRO A 498 -13.75 -2.50 -6.18
N GLN A 499 -13.97 -3.78 -6.51
CA GLN A 499 -13.68 -4.36 -7.82
C GLN A 499 -12.19 -4.47 -8.17
N THR A 500 -11.29 -4.13 -7.24
CA THR A 500 -9.84 -4.26 -7.40
C THR A 500 -9.20 -5.10 -6.29
N SER A 501 -7.97 -5.55 -6.49
CA SER A 501 -7.19 -6.29 -5.47
C SER A 501 -6.60 -5.43 -4.36
N HIS A 502 -6.71 -4.10 -4.45
CA HIS A 502 -6.19 -3.21 -3.41
C HIS A 502 -6.98 -3.34 -2.11
N VAL A 503 -6.26 -3.31 -1.00
CA VAL A 503 -6.79 -3.27 0.36
C VAL A 503 -5.97 -2.29 1.17
N GLU A 504 -6.66 -1.43 1.91
CA GLU A 504 -6.06 -0.47 2.82
C GLU A 504 -6.00 -1.10 4.21
N GLY A 505 -4.81 -1.30 4.75
CA GLY A 505 -4.61 -1.86 6.08
C GLY A 505 -4.61 -0.77 7.14
N VAL A 506 -5.30 -1.04 8.26
CA VAL A 506 -5.15 -0.25 9.50
C VAL A 506 -4.68 -1.17 10.60
N ALA A 507 -3.53 -0.84 11.19
CA ALA A 507 -2.97 -1.52 12.35
C ALA A 507 -2.90 -0.56 13.54
N ILE A 508 -3.47 -0.93 14.67
CA ILE A 508 -3.34 -0.19 15.93
C ILE A 508 -2.30 -0.91 16.78
N LEU A 509 -1.27 -0.19 17.19
CA LEU A 509 -0.19 -0.70 18.02
C LEU A 509 -0.20 0.01 19.38
N ARG A 510 0.08 -0.77 20.42
CA ARG A 510 0.24 -0.29 21.80
C ARG A 510 1.69 -0.44 22.22
N ARG A 511 2.25 0.58 22.87
CA ARG A 511 3.58 0.47 23.46
C ARG A 511 3.55 -0.53 24.61
N LYS A 512 4.48 -1.49 24.64
CA LYS A 512 4.64 -2.43 25.75
C LYS A 512 4.93 -1.64 27.03
N ASP A 513 4.31 -2.02 28.14
CA ASP A 513 4.69 -1.47 29.43
C ASP A 513 6.07 -2.03 29.79
N THR A 514 7.07 -1.17 29.92
CA THR A 514 8.38 -1.55 30.42
C THR A 514 8.22 -2.03 31.85
N VAL A 515 8.30 -3.34 32.07
CA VAL A 515 8.61 -3.87 33.41
C VAL A 515 10.03 -3.39 33.70
N SER A 516 10.15 -2.36 34.53
CA SER A 516 11.42 -2.05 35.16
C SER A 516 11.83 -3.30 35.95
N HIS A 517 12.75 -4.10 35.42
CA HIS A 517 13.60 -4.90 36.28
C HIS A 517 14.40 -3.90 37.11
N GLU A 518 13.85 -3.47 38.23
CA GLU A 518 14.66 -3.02 39.34
C GLU A 518 15.65 -4.16 39.58
N LYS A 519 16.92 -3.92 39.23
CA LYS A 519 17.99 -4.80 39.66
C LYS A 519 17.94 -4.79 41.18
N ASP A 520 17.51 -5.91 41.74
CA ASP A 520 17.56 -6.19 43.16
C ASP A 520 19.00 -5.89 43.64
N PRO A 521 19.23 -4.94 44.56
CA PRO A 521 20.58 -4.48 44.90
C PRO A 521 21.43 -5.53 45.64
N LEU A 522 20.98 -6.79 45.73
CA LEU A 522 21.68 -7.85 46.47
C LEU A 522 22.68 -8.70 45.66
N GLU A 523 22.85 -8.49 44.35
CA GLU A 523 23.81 -9.29 43.57
C GLU A 523 25.14 -8.58 43.23
N SER A 524 25.36 -7.32 43.62
CA SER A 524 26.61 -6.60 43.32
C SER A 524 27.72 -6.73 44.37
N GLU A 525 27.53 -7.46 45.47
CA GLU A 525 28.58 -7.62 46.50
C GLU A 525 29.35 -8.96 46.46
N LYS A 526 29.06 -9.86 45.51
CA LYS A 526 29.80 -11.15 45.40
C LYS A 526 30.83 -11.25 44.27
N SER A 527 30.98 -10.23 43.42
CA SER A 527 31.92 -10.28 42.28
C SER A 527 33.17 -9.41 42.42
N MET A 528 33.33 -8.70 43.55
CA MET A 528 34.42 -7.72 43.73
C MET A 528 35.60 -8.20 44.59
N ALA A 529 35.77 -9.51 44.76
CA ALA A 529 36.86 -10.06 45.56
C ALA A 529 37.55 -11.26 44.88
N THR A 530 38.01 -11.11 43.63
CA THR A 530 39.14 -11.88 43.06
C THR A 530 39.53 -11.34 41.69
N SER A 531 40.47 -10.37 41.62
CA SER A 531 41.45 -10.27 40.52
C SER A 531 42.30 -9.00 40.67
N GLU A 532 43.38 -9.08 41.44
CA GLU A 532 44.53 -8.20 41.24
C GLU A 532 45.78 -9.05 41.05
N GLY A 533 46.51 -8.77 39.97
CA GLY A 533 47.96 -8.94 39.89
C GLY A 533 48.49 -10.16 39.15
N GLY A 534 48.78 -10.01 37.87
CA GLY A 534 49.65 -10.92 37.11
C GLY A 534 50.20 -10.24 35.86
N ALA A 535 51.30 -9.51 36.00
CA ALA A 535 52.13 -9.01 34.90
C ALA A 535 53.38 -9.91 34.74
N GLU A 536 53.73 -10.19 33.50
CA GLU A 536 54.82 -11.07 33.04
C GLU A 536 56.23 -10.59 33.45
N VAL A 537 57.12 -11.54 33.78
CA VAL A 537 58.58 -11.49 33.49
C VAL A 537 59.09 -12.93 33.27
N GLU A 538 60.02 -13.05 32.32
CA GLU A 538 60.63 -14.27 31.75
C GLU A 538 61.56 -15.08 32.68
N ASP A 539 61.70 -16.36 32.29
CA ASP A 539 62.95 -17.14 32.15
C ASP A 539 63.38 -18.17 33.23
N VAL A 540 63.95 -19.26 32.68
CA VAL A 540 64.92 -20.24 33.21
C VAL A 540 64.45 -21.50 34.00
N THR A 541 64.52 -22.63 33.29
CA THR A 541 65.01 -23.99 33.66
C THR A 541 64.21 -25.04 34.45
N GLU A 542 64.31 -26.24 33.84
CA GLU A 542 64.57 -27.58 34.39
C GLU A 542 63.48 -28.45 35.07
N LYS A 543 63.29 -29.61 34.41
CA LYS A 543 63.20 -30.98 34.93
C LYS A 543 61.96 -31.43 35.72
N GLY A 544 61.44 -32.58 35.29
CA GLY A 544 60.98 -33.63 36.20
C GLY A 544 59.67 -34.30 35.79
N ASP A 545 59.81 -35.45 35.14
CA ASP A 545 59.10 -36.73 35.38
C ASP A 545 57.60 -36.67 35.78
N ALA A 546 56.66 -37.13 34.95
CA ALA A 546 56.36 -38.51 34.55
C ALA A 546 55.15 -39.10 35.31
N VAL A 547 54.50 -40.06 34.64
CA VAL A 547 53.73 -41.19 35.19
C VAL A 547 52.20 -41.05 35.33
N THR A 548 51.51 -41.59 34.30
CA THR A 548 50.35 -42.55 34.34
C THR A 548 49.01 -42.10 34.93
N ALA A 549 47.84 -42.69 34.64
CA ALA A 549 47.30 -43.60 33.62
C ALA A 549 45.80 -43.79 33.98
N GLY A 550 45.04 -44.39 33.06
CA GLY A 550 43.77 -45.09 33.32
C GLY A 550 42.53 -44.28 32.94
N GLU A 551 41.82 -44.58 31.84
CA GLU A 551 40.89 -45.72 31.67
C GLU A 551 39.80 -45.73 32.76
N SER A 552 38.50 -45.93 32.51
CA SER A 552 37.72 -46.31 31.34
C SER A 552 36.25 -46.37 31.76
N SER A 553 35.34 -46.35 30.77
CA SER A 553 34.06 -47.11 30.71
C SER A 553 32.94 -46.74 31.70
N GLN A 554 31.64 -46.97 31.49
CA GLN A 554 30.73 -47.35 30.40
C GLN A 554 29.32 -47.33 31.05
N GLY A 555 28.25 -47.26 30.25
CA GLY A 555 26.87 -47.60 30.63
C GLY A 555 25.88 -46.50 30.20
N ALA A 556 25.20 -46.59 29.06
CA ALA A 556 24.07 -47.50 28.72
C ALA A 556 22.91 -47.29 29.70
N ASP A 557 21.83 -46.60 29.34
CA ASP A 557 20.71 -47.00 28.45
C ASP A 557 19.45 -47.10 29.31
N ALA A 558 18.36 -46.49 28.84
CA ALA A 558 17.03 -47.08 28.68
C ALA A 558 15.91 -46.08 29.00
N ALA A 559 15.05 -45.97 27.99
CA ALA A 559 13.78 -45.27 27.96
C ALA A 559 12.76 -45.82 28.96
N ASN A 560 11.78 -44.99 29.32
CA ASN A 560 10.49 -45.48 29.78
C ASN A 560 9.37 -44.61 29.19
N ASP A 561 8.51 -45.30 28.43
CA ASP A 561 7.21 -44.88 27.94
C ASP A 561 6.16 -45.12 29.04
N GLY A 562 5.06 -44.36 29.07
CA GLY A 562 3.92 -44.72 29.93
C GLY A 562 2.88 -43.62 30.17
N ASP A 563 1.85 -43.61 29.34
CA ASP A 563 0.43 -43.34 29.61
C ASP A 563 0.04 -42.31 30.71
N ARG A 564 -0.54 -41.20 30.27
CA ARG A 564 -1.98 -40.87 30.46
C ARG A 564 -2.41 -39.62 29.69
#